data_AF-A0P359-F1
#
_entry.id   AF-A0P359-F1
#
_cell.length_a   1.000
_cell.length_b   1.000
_cell.length_c   1.000
_cell.angle_alpha   90.00
_cell.angle_beta   90.00
_cell.angle_gamma   90.00
#
_symmetry.space_group_name_H-M   'P 1'
#
loop_
_entity.id
_entity.type
_entity.pdbx_description
1 polymer ?
#
loop_
_entity_poly.entity_id
_entity_poly.type
_entity_poly.pdbx_seq_one_letter_code
_entity_poly.pdbx_strand_id
1 'polypeptide(L)'
;MENAYFVPTQAGADKLKELTARGVKVRVLTNSRSSNDVIAVHAGYSKYRVERLEAGVELHEVRADSARVQQTLFSTDSKAGLHTKAAVFDGAAIFVGSFNLDPRSANLNPEIGLYVESPELARRLTAFLNEGVSLKNSYGLELDDNGSILWKSEENGEIVTFTSDPGSTLGQRFTTGIIATLPVEGQL
;
A
#
# COMPACT_ATOMS: atom_id res chain seq x y z
N MET A 1 -3.16 -7.28 3.34
CA MET A 1 -1.99 -6.86 4.14
C MET A 1 -1.93 -5.35 4.19
N GLU A 2 -1.30 -4.80 5.22
CA GLU A 2 -0.99 -3.37 5.36
C GLU A 2 0.53 -3.23 5.47
N ASN A 3 1.11 -2.32 4.69
CA ASN A 3 2.53 -2.01 4.75
C ASN A 3 2.75 -0.55 4.35
N ALA A 4 3.60 0.18 5.08
CA ALA A 4 3.87 1.59 4.83
C ALA A 4 4.53 1.80 3.45
N TYR A 5 5.41 0.88 3.08
CA TYR A 5 6.20 0.93 1.85
C TYR A 5 6.04 -0.39 1.09
N PHE A 6 5.37 -0.30 -0.05
CA PHE A 6 5.13 -1.44 -0.94
C PHE A 6 5.94 -1.28 -2.23
N VAL A 7 7.23 -1.57 -2.14
CA VAL A 7 8.19 -1.58 -3.26
C VAL A 7 8.86 -2.96 -3.30
N PRO A 8 8.11 -4.04 -3.52
CA PRO A 8 8.68 -5.38 -3.43
C PRO A 8 9.84 -5.54 -4.42
N THR A 9 10.86 -6.30 -4.03
CA THR A 9 11.91 -6.73 -4.96
C THR A 9 11.30 -7.49 -6.14
N GLN A 10 12.04 -7.63 -7.25
CA GLN A 10 11.53 -8.38 -8.41
C GLN A 10 11.07 -9.80 -8.05
N ALA A 11 11.82 -10.49 -7.17
CA ALA A 11 11.42 -11.81 -6.70
C ALA A 11 10.10 -11.79 -5.91
N GLY A 12 9.88 -10.76 -5.07
CA GLY A 12 8.62 -10.58 -4.34
C GLY A 12 7.46 -10.26 -5.28
N ALA A 13 7.69 -9.39 -6.26
CA ALA A 13 6.76 -9.04 -7.32
C ALA A 13 6.29 -10.27 -8.12
N ASP A 14 7.24 -11.09 -8.57
CA ASP A 14 6.97 -12.33 -9.31
C ASP A 14 6.16 -13.31 -8.47
N LYS A 15 6.45 -13.37 -7.16
CA LYS A 15 5.70 -14.24 -6.24
C LYS A 15 4.26 -13.80 -6.05
N LEU A 16 4.00 -12.49 -5.96
CA LEU A 16 2.63 -11.95 -5.91
C LEU A 16 1.85 -12.31 -7.17
N LYS A 17 2.47 -12.18 -8.34
CA LYS A 17 1.88 -12.57 -9.64
C LYS A 17 1.58 -14.06 -9.72
N GLU A 18 2.46 -14.92 -9.20
CA GLU A 18 2.22 -16.36 -9.14
C GLU A 18 1.01 -16.69 -8.24
N LEU A 19 0.88 -16.01 -7.10
CA LEU A 19 -0.24 -16.22 -6.17
C LEU A 19 -1.58 -15.84 -6.80
N THR A 20 -1.66 -14.65 -7.42
CA THR A 20 -2.89 -14.19 -8.07
C THR A 20 -3.25 -15.07 -9.28
N ALA A 21 -2.26 -15.53 -10.06
CA ALA A 21 -2.48 -16.47 -11.16
C ALA A 21 -3.05 -17.83 -10.69
N ARG A 22 -2.79 -18.22 -9.44
CA ARG A 22 -3.38 -19.40 -8.79
C ARG A 22 -4.78 -19.16 -8.21
N GLY A 23 -5.34 -17.96 -8.39
CA GLY A 23 -6.63 -17.56 -7.83
C GLY A 23 -6.58 -17.08 -6.38
N VAL A 24 -5.39 -16.85 -5.81
CA VAL A 24 -5.24 -16.28 -4.47
C VAL A 24 -5.57 -14.79 -4.52
N LYS A 25 -6.53 -14.35 -3.71
CA LYS A 25 -6.87 -12.93 -3.58
C LYS A 25 -5.80 -12.20 -2.75
N VAL A 26 -5.04 -11.32 -3.40
CA VAL A 26 -4.03 -10.48 -2.76
C VAL A 26 -4.56 -9.05 -2.65
N ARG A 27 -4.75 -8.57 -1.41
CA ARG A 27 -5.12 -7.18 -1.10
C ARG A 27 -4.00 -6.47 -0.36
N VAL A 28 -3.63 -5.27 -0.82
CA VAL A 28 -2.56 -4.46 -0.24
C VAL A 28 -3.10 -3.08 0.10
N LEU A 29 -2.92 -2.66 1.35
CA LEU A 29 -3.10 -1.30 1.81
C LEU A 29 -1.73 -0.66 2.02
N THR A 30 -1.46 0.44 1.33
CA THR A 30 -0.20 1.18 1.41
C THR A 30 -0.45 2.68 1.53
N ASN A 31 0.59 3.46 1.76
CA ASN A 31 0.48 4.92 1.81
C ASN A 31 0.14 5.49 0.42
N SER A 32 -0.82 6.42 0.37
CA SER A 32 -0.97 7.31 -0.78
C SER A 32 0.15 8.33 -0.80
N ARG A 33 0.27 9.09 -1.89
CA ARG A 33 1.20 10.22 -1.93
C ARG A 33 0.98 11.19 -0.77
N SER A 34 -0.29 11.48 -0.50
CA SER A 34 -0.71 12.46 0.51
C SER A 34 -0.45 12.01 1.95
N SER A 35 -0.36 10.70 2.18
CA SER A 35 -0.09 10.08 3.49
C SER A 35 1.31 9.49 3.59
N ASN A 36 2.21 9.81 2.66
CA ASN A 36 3.58 9.34 2.66
C ASN A 36 4.51 10.49 3.08
N ASP A 37 5.46 10.17 3.95
CA ASP A 37 6.47 11.09 4.46
C ASP A 37 7.73 11.12 3.56
N VAL A 38 7.95 10.11 2.73
CA VAL A 38 9.14 9.96 1.88
C VAL A 38 8.77 9.88 0.39
N ILE A 39 8.97 11.00 -0.32
CA ILE A 39 8.66 11.14 -1.76
C ILE A 39 9.37 10.08 -2.62
N ALA A 40 10.60 9.72 -2.27
CA ALA A 40 11.40 8.77 -3.05
C ALA A 40 10.82 7.36 -3.02
N VAL A 41 10.32 6.92 -1.85
CA VAL A 41 9.65 5.63 -1.71
C VAL A 41 8.31 5.62 -2.43
N HIS A 42 7.56 6.72 -2.36
CA HIS A 42 6.34 6.89 -3.16
C HIS A 42 6.62 6.80 -4.66
N ALA A 43 7.69 7.43 -5.14
CA ALA A 43 8.09 7.37 -6.54
C ALA A 43 8.41 5.92 -6.97
N GLY A 44 9.20 5.20 -6.16
CA GLY A 44 9.52 3.79 -6.36
C GLY A 44 8.27 2.91 -6.44
N TYR A 45 7.31 3.09 -5.54
CA TYR A 45 6.03 2.38 -5.57
C TYR A 45 5.18 2.76 -6.79
N SER A 46 5.00 4.06 -7.03
CA SER A 46 4.07 4.61 -8.04
C SER A 46 4.32 4.10 -9.45
N LYS A 47 5.60 3.82 -9.78
CA LYS A 47 6.05 3.27 -11.06
C LYS A 47 5.47 1.89 -11.37
N TYR A 48 5.18 1.09 -10.34
CA TYR A 48 4.76 -0.30 -10.50
C TYR A 48 3.26 -0.52 -10.28
N ARG A 49 2.47 0.54 -10.03
CA ARG A 49 1.02 0.42 -9.78
C ARG A 49 0.30 -0.35 -10.90
N VAL A 50 0.54 0.03 -12.16
CA VAL A 50 -0.10 -0.61 -13.32
C VAL A 50 0.26 -2.10 -13.39
N GLU A 51 1.55 -2.42 -13.36
CA GLU A 51 2.03 -3.81 -13.39
C GLU A 51 1.42 -4.68 -12.27
N ARG A 52 1.25 -4.11 -11.07
CA ARG A 52 0.67 -4.82 -9.92
C ARG A 52 -0.83 -5.04 -10.09
N LEU A 53 -1.56 -4.04 -10.59
CA LEU A 53 -2.98 -4.15 -10.91
C LEU A 53 -3.22 -5.18 -12.03
N GLU A 54 -2.41 -5.14 -13.10
CA GLU A 54 -2.44 -6.14 -14.18
C GLU A 54 -2.12 -7.55 -13.69
N ALA A 55 -1.24 -7.66 -12.68
CA ALA A 55 -0.97 -8.93 -12.01
C ALA A 55 -2.12 -9.40 -11.11
N GLY A 56 -3.24 -8.66 -10.98
CA GLY A 56 -4.40 -9.05 -10.18
C GLY A 56 -4.28 -8.71 -8.69
N VAL A 57 -3.34 -7.85 -8.30
CA VAL A 57 -3.24 -7.36 -6.93
C VAL A 57 -4.27 -6.25 -6.72
N GLU A 58 -5.11 -6.38 -5.70
CA GLU A 58 -6.04 -5.33 -5.28
C GLU A 58 -5.27 -4.29 -4.44
N LEU A 59 -5.03 -3.12 -5.03
CA LEU A 59 -4.28 -2.02 -4.40
C LEU A 59 -5.22 -0.99 -3.78
N HIS A 60 -4.90 -0.63 -2.55
CA HIS A 60 -5.55 0.44 -1.80
C HIS A 60 -4.50 1.40 -1.24
N GLU A 61 -4.74 2.69 -1.39
CA GLU A 61 -3.86 3.74 -0.89
C GLU A 61 -4.59 4.54 0.20
N VAL A 62 -4.06 4.57 1.43
CA VAL A 62 -4.77 5.25 2.54
C VAL A 62 -4.91 6.74 2.27
N ARG A 63 -6.07 7.29 2.61
CA ARG A 63 -6.32 8.73 2.49
C ARG A 63 -5.79 9.47 3.71
N ALA A 64 -5.10 10.59 3.48
CA ALA A 64 -4.56 11.43 4.56
C ALA A 64 -5.65 12.05 5.45
N ASP A 65 -6.85 12.28 4.91
CA ASP A 65 -7.99 12.85 5.62
C ASP A 65 -8.84 11.80 6.37
N SER A 66 -8.52 10.50 6.23
CA SER A 66 -9.29 9.44 6.89
C SER A 66 -9.21 9.52 8.41
N ALA A 67 -10.32 9.26 9.08
CA ALA A 67 -10.40 9.24 10.55
C ALA A 67 -9.38 8.26 11.17
N ARG A 68 -9.06 7.18 10.46
CA ARG A 68 -8.04 6.19 10.84
C ARG A 68 -6.64 6.79 10.91
N VAL A 69 -6.24 7.56 9.90
CA VAL A 69 -4.97 8.29 9.89
C VAL A 69 -4.97 9.39 10.96
N GLN A 70 -6.10 10.03 11.20
CA GLN A 70 -6.23 11.02 12.29
C GLN A 70 -6.12 10.40 13.69
N GLN A 71 -6.54 9.16 13.90
CA GLN A 71 -6.34 8.46 15.18
C GLN A 71 -4.87 8.12 15.45
N THR A 72 -4.08 7.87 14.39
CA THR A 72 -2.61 7.71 14.52
C THR A 72 -1.86 9.02 14.79
N LEU A 73 -2.47 10.20 14.55
CA LEU A 73 -1.86 11.52 14.79
C LEU A 73 -1.62 11.83 16.28
N PHE A 74 -2.22 11.07 17.21
CA PHE A 74 -1.96 11.23 18.65
C PHE A 74 -0.66 10.57 19.12
N SER A 75 0.11 9.93 18.22
CA SER A 75 1.46 9.43 18.48
C SER A 75 2.50 10.32 17.77
N THR A 76 3.01 11.30 18.51
CA THR A 76 4.24 12.11 18.33
C THR A 76 4.99 12.10 16.97
N ASP A 77 5.08 13.30 16.38
CA ASP A 77 6.12 13.84 15.46
C ASP A 77 6.32 13.27 14.05
N SER A 78 5.55 12.30 13.59
CA SER A 78 5.63 11.81 12.19
C SER A 78 4.37 12.16 11.41
N LYS A 79 4.49 12.76 10.23
CA LYS A 79 3.34 13.07 9.36
C LYS A 79 2.59 11.77 9.03
N ALA A 80 1.34 11.70 9.49
CA ALA A 80 0.22 10.85 9.06
C ALA A 80 0.54 9.81 7.96
N GLY A 81 0.98 8.61 8.36
CA GLY A 81 1.17 7.46 7.48
C GLY A 81 0.80 6.14 8.16
N LEU A 82 0.55 5.10 7.38
CA LEU A 82 0.44 3.73 7.88
C LEU A 82 1.79 3.33 8.49
N HIS A 83 1.76 2.79 9.72
CA HIS A 83 2.96 2.25 10.36
C HIS A 83 2.85 0.75 10.66
N THR A 84 1.65 0.18 10.53
CA THR A 84 1.43 -1.26 10.69
C THR A 84 2.07 -2.00 9.52
N LYS A 85 2.80 -3.07 9.84
CA LYS A 85 3.37 -3.99 8.85
C LYS A 85 2.85 -5.36 9.21
N ALA A 86 1.69 -5.66 8.64
CA ALA A 86 0.92 -6.82 9.03
C ALA A 86 0.24 -7.48 7.84
N ALA A 87 0.23 -8.81 7.86
CA ALA A 87 -0.43 -9.64 6.86
C ALA A 87 -1.29 -10.69 7.54
N VAL A 88 -2.36 -11.08 6.87
CA VAL A 88 -3.20 -12.23 7.23
C VAL A 88 -3.13 -13.21 6.07
N PHE A 89 -2.98 -14.49 6.38
CA PHE A 89 -2.96 -15.60 5.43
C PHE A 89 -4.17 -16.48 5.69
N ASP A 90 -5.05 -16.59 4.70
CA ASP A 90 -6.22 -17.49 4.66
C ASP A 90 -7.14 -17.44 5.90
N GLY A 91 -7.11 -16.35 6.67
CA GLY A 91 -7.84 -16.23 7.93
C GLY A 91 -7.35 -17.19 9.04
N ALA A 92 -6.19 -17.83 8.87
CA ALA A 92 -5.65 -18.82 9.80
C ALA A 92 -4.37 -18.36 10.50
N ALA A 93 -3.54 -17.58 9.81
CA ALA A 93 -2.28 -17.09 10.35
C ALA A 93 -2.09 -15.60 10.10
N ILE A 94 -1.27 -14.98 10.93
CA ILE A 94 -0.86 -13.59 10.80
C ILE A 94 0.65 -13.46 10.80
N PHE A 95 1.11 -12.40 10.16
CA PHE A 95 2.45 -11.87 10.32
C PHE A 95 2.35 -10.42 10.80
N VAL A 96 3.15 -10.05 11.80
CA VAL A 96 3.32 -8.67 12.26
C VAL A 96 4.80 -8.43 12.53
N GLY A 97 5.35 -7.30 12.10
CA GLY A 97 6.77 -7.03 12.31
C GLY A 97 7.22 -5.61 11.99
N SER A 98 8.54 -5.44 11.89
CA SER A 98 9.18 -4.21 11.42
C SER A 98 9.43 -4.19 9.90
N PHE A 99 9.26 -5.34 9.23
CA PHE A 99 9.59 -5.55 7.82
C PHE A 99 8.69 -4.75 6.87
N ASN A 100 9.24 -3.75 6.21
CA ASN A 100 8.60 -3.12 5.06
C ASN A 100 8.78 -3.99 3.81
N LEU A 101 7.84 -3.94 2.87
CA LEU A 101 7.98 -4.64 1.60
C LEU A 101 8.82 -3.80 0.63
N ASP A 102 10.06 -3.49 1.00
CA ASP A 102 11.02 -2.70 0.22
C ASP A 102 12.41 -3.37 0.16
N PRO A 103 13.31 -2.94 -0.76
CA PRO A 103 14.63 -3.54 -0.91
C PRO A 103 15.55 -3.32 0.29
N ARG A 104 15.41 -2.22 1.03
CA ARG A 104 16.22 -1.97 2.24
C ARG A 104 15.89 -2.93 3.36
N SER A 105 14.62 -3.13 3.70
CA SER A 105 14.17 -4.12 4.69
C SER A 105 14.59 -5.53 4.29
N ALA A 106 14.61 -5.84 2.98
CA ALA A 106 15.05 -7.14 2.49
C ALA A 106 16.56 -7.38 2.60
N ASN A 107 17.41 -6.35 2.45
CA ASN A 107 18.85 -6.55 2.26
C ASN A 107 19.76 -5.88 3.30
N LEU A 108 19.28 -4.83 3.99
CA LEU A 108 20.12 -3.94 4.77
C LEU A 108 19.68 -3.83 6.23
N ASN A 109 18.37 -3.77 6.48
CA ASN A 109 17.88 -3.58 7.84
C ASN A 109 17.81 -4.93 8.59
N PRO A 110 18.20 -4.97 9.87
CA PRO A 110 17.83 -6.06 10.74
C PRO A 110 16.33 -5.94 11.06
N GLU A 111 15.55 -6.91 10.63
CA GLU A 111 14.09 -6.93 10.78
C GLU A 111 13.65 -8.01 11.77
N ILE A 112 12.58 -7.73 12.53
CA ILE A 112 11.92 -8.72 13.38
C ILE A 112 10.49 -8.93 12.91
N GLY A 113 10.04 -10.18 12.93
CA GLY A 113 8.69 -10.55 12.57
C GLY A 113 8.17 -11.66 13.47
N LEU A 114 6.89 -11.58 13.80
CA LEU A 114 6.16 -12.60 14.52
C LEU A 114 5.16 -13.23 13.54
N TYR A 115 5.35 -14.52 13.26
CA TYR A 115 4.37 -15.35 12.58
C TYR A 115 3.56 -16.12 13.61
N VAL A 116 2.24 -15.97 13.58
CA VAL A 116 1.35 -16.57 14.57
C VAL A 116 0.22 -17.28 13.86
N GLU A 117 0.12 -18.59 14.08
CA GLU A 117 -1.01 -19.41 13.64
C GLU A 117 -2.13 -19.31 14.67
N SER A 118 -3.10 -18.46 14.40
CA SER A 118 -4.24 -18.23 15.28
C SER A 118 -5.41 -17.66 14.47
N PRO A 119 -6.44 -18.47 14.18
CA PRO A 119 -7.64 -18.01 13.49
C PRO A 119 -8.33 -16.84 14.21
N GLU A 120 -8.26 -16.81 15.54
CA GLU A 120 -8.82 -15.74 16.36
C GLU A 120 -8.10 -14.40 16.11
N LEU A 121 -6.77 -14.39 16.12
CA LEU A 121 -6.00 -13.18 15.79
C LEU A 121 -6.16 -12.80 14.31
N ALA A 122 -6.14 -13.78 13.41
CA ALA A 122 -6.34 -13.58 11.98
C ALA A 122 -7.69 -12.93 11.68
N ARG A 123 -8.77 -13.33 12.35
CA ARG A 123 -10.09 -12.71 12.23
C ARG A 123 -10.10 -11.25 12.69
N ARG A 124 -9.48 -10.96 13.84
CA ARG A 124 -9.37 -9.58 14.37
C ARG A 124 -8.56 -8.68 13.44
N LEU A 125 -7.40 -9.16 12.99
CA LEU A 125 -6.56 -8.42 12.05
C LEU A 125 -7.23 -8.26 10.69
N THR A 126 -7.98 -9.26 10.21
CA THR A 126 -8.77 -9.16 8.97
C THR A 126 -9.82 -8.06 9.06
N ALA A 127 -10.54 -7.95 10.19
CA ALA A 127 -11.51 -6.88 10.40
C ALA A 127 -10.83 -5.50 10.37
N PHE A 128 -9.70 -5.35 11.05
CA PHE A 128 -8.90 -4.12 11.03
C PHE A 128 -8.41 -3.77 9.62
N LEU A 129 -7.94 -4.74 8.84
CA LEU A 129 -7.48 -4.53 7.46
C LEU A 129 -8.65 -4.21 6.52
N ASN A 130 -9.80 -4.86 6.68
CA ASN A 130 -11.01 -4.60 5.89
C ASN A 130 -11.53 -3.17 6.08
N GLU A 131 -11.46 -2.64 7.30
CA GLU A 131 -11.77 -1.24 7.56
C GLU A 131 -10.80 -0.30 6.84
N GLY A 132 -9.50 -0.64 6.83
CA GLY A 132 -8.47 0.17 6.17
C GLY A 132 -8.63 0.24 4.65
N VAL A 133 -8.96 -0.88 4.00
CA VAL A 133 -9.19 -0.96 2.53
C VAL A 133 -10.58 -0.47 2.11
N SER A 134 -11.45 -0.09 3.05
CA SER A 134 -12.72 0.55 2.71
C SER A 134 -12.47 1.84 1.91
N LEU A 135 -13.33 2.12 0.93
CA LEU A 135 -13.25 3.37 0.13
C LEU A 135 -13.48 4.62 0.99
N LYS A 136 -14.07 4.46 2.18
CA LYS A 136 -14.16 5.53 3.20
C LYS A 136 -12.79 5.96 3.72
N ASN A 137 -11.83 5.05 3.78
CA ASN A 137 -10.51 5.27 4.39
C ASN A 137 -9.37 5.24 3.37
N SER A 138 -9.60 4.71 2.18
CA SER A 138 -8.59 4.51 1.14
C SER A 138 -9.10 4.89 -0.23
N TYR A 139 -8.16 5.15 -1.13
CA TYR A 139 -8.39 5.11 -2.56
C TYR A 139 -8.22 3.67 -3.04
N GLY A 140 -9.28 3.04 -3.54
CA GLY A 140 -9.17 1.78 -4.29
C GLY A 140 -8.68 2.08 -5.70
N LEU A 141 -7.66 1.36 -6.15
CA LEU A 141 -7.08 1.55 -7.49
C LEU A 141 -7.64 0.51 -8.45
N GLU A 142 -8.04 0.96 -9.63
CA GLU A 142 -8.48 0.13 -10.75
C GLU A 142 -7.83 0.62 -12.05
N LEU A 143 -7.83 -0.22 -13.08
CA LEU A 143 -7.46 0.20 -14.43
C LEU A 143 -8.73 0.43 -15.26
N ASP A 144 -8.75 1.49 -16.06
CA ASP A 144 -9.78 1.70 -17.09
C ASP A 144 -9.53 0.83 -18.33
N ASP A 145 -10.43 0.93 -19.32
CA ASP A 145 -10.32 0.18 -20.59
C ASP A 145 -9.05 0.51 -21.40
N ASN A 146 -8.38 1.63 -21.10
CA ASN A 146 -7.15 2.06 -21.75
C ASN A 146 -5.90 1.69 -20.93
N GLY A 147 -6.04 1.01 -19.79
CA GLY A 147 -4.95 0.69 -18.88
C GLY A 147 -4.46 1.87 -18.02
N SER A 148 -5.23 2.96 -17.94
CA SER A 148 -4.95 4.10 -17.06
C SER A 148 -5.52 3.87 -15.66
N ILE A 149 -4.83 4.37 -14.64
CA ILE A 149 -5.26 4.18 -13.25
C ILE A 149 -6.44 5.11 -12.92
N LEU A 150 -7.47 4.52 -12.31
CA LEU A 150 -8.56 5.21 -11.64
C LEU A 150 -8.43 5.01 -10.13
N TRP A 151 -8.53 6.09 -9.37
CA TRP A 151 -8.61 6.04 -7.91
C TRP A 151 -10.08 6.26 -7.52
N LYS A 152 -10.64 5.37 -6.71
CA LYS A 152 -12.01 5.49 -6.19
C LYS A 152 -11.98 5.70 -4.69
N SER A 153 -12.76 6.65 -4.18
CA SER A 153 -13.01 6.85 -2.74
C SER A 153 -14.52 6.97 -2.49
N GLU A 154 -14.93 6.84 -1.24
CA GLU A 154 -16.27 7.23 -0.79
C GLU A 154 -16.19 8.54 -0.02
N GLU A 155 -16.89 9.57 -0.50
CA GLU A 155 -16.95 10.89 0.10
C GLU A 155 -18.40 11.30 0.29
N ASN A 156 -18.79 11.62 1.53
CA ASN A 156 -20.17 11.96 1.89
C ASN A 156 -21.22 10.91 1.46
N GLY A 157 -20.82 9.63 1.38
CA GLY A 157 -21.69 8.52 0.97
C GLY A 157 -21.77 8.28 -0.55
N GLU A 158 -21.05 9.07 -1.35
CA GLU A 158 -20.97 8.91 -2.80
C GLU A 158 -19.59 8.41 -3.22
N ILE A 159 -19.55 7.59 -4.27
CA ILE A 159 -18.28 7.14 -4.85
C ILE A 159 -17.73 8.22 -5.78
N VAL A 160 -16.55 8.74 -5.43
CA VAL A 160 -15.80 9.72 -6.22
C VAL A 160 -14.68 8.99 -6.96
N THR A 161 -14.52 9.28 -8.25
CA THR A 161 -13.46 8.70 -9.09
C THR A 161 -12.50 9.79 -9.56
N PHE A 162 -11.20 9.55 -9.39
CA PHE A 162 -10.13 10.44 -9.83
C PHE A 162 -9.33 9.78 -10.94
N THR A 163 -8.94 10.57 -11.94
CA THR A 163 -8.08 10.16 -13.06
C THR A 163 -6.62 10.55 -12.86
N SER A 164 -6.29 11.11 -11.70
CA SER A 164 -4.92 11.47 -11.32
C SER A 164 -4.73 11.30 -9.82
N ASP A 165 -3.49 11.03 -9.41
CA ASP A 165 -3.07 10.81 -8.01
C ASP A 165 -3.71 11.86 -7.06
N PRO A 166 -4.68 11.46 -6.22
CA PRO A 166 -5.47 12.39 -5.41
C PRO A 166 -4.60 13.21 -4.44
N GLY A 167 -4.96 14.49 -4.26
CA GLY A 167 -4.20 15.39 -3.39
C GLY A 167 -2.83 15.82 -3.94
N SER A 168 -2.52 15.54 -5.21
CA SER A 168 -1.23 15.92 -5.83
C SER A 168 -1.34 17.09 -6.82
N THR A 169 -0.36 18.00 -6.77
CA THR A 169 -0.22 19.06 -7.77
C THR A 169 0.48 18.57 -9.04
N LEU A 170 0.32 19.27 -10.17
CA LEU A 170 1.01 18.93 -11.42
C LEU A 170 2.54 18.90 -11.27
N GLY A 171 3.11 19.88 -10.56
CA GLY A 171 4.55 19.93 -10.29
C GLY A 171 5.03 18.74 -9.45
N GLN A 172 4.26 18.36 -8.43
CA GLN A 172 4.57 17.19 -7.60
C GLN A 172 4.55 15.88 -8.40
N ARG A 173 3.60 15.71 -9.32
CA ARG A 173 3.54 14.56 -10.23
C ARG A 173 4.76 14.51 -11.16
N PHE A 174 5.15 15.65 -11.72
CA PHE A 174 6.33 15.76 -12.56
C PHE A 174 7.62 15.38 -11.82
N THR A 175 7.84 15.92 -10.61
CA THR A 175 9.02 15.58 -9.80
C THR A 175 9.06 14.09 -9.43
N THR A 176 7.89 13.50 -9.14
CA THR A 176 7.79 12.05 -8.85
C THR A 176 8.18 11.22 -10.06
N GLY A 177 7.72 11.60 -11.26
CA GLY A 177 8.11 10.95 -12.51
C GLY A 177 9.62 11.02 -12.77
N ILE A 178 10.26 12.17 -12.48
CA ILE A 178 11.72 12.28 -12.59
C ILE A 178 12.40 11.32 -11.61
N ILE A 179 12.03 11.33 -10.33
CA ILE A 179 12.66 10.46 -9.32
C ILE A 179 12.47 8.98 -9.66
N ALA A 180 11.31 8.59 -10.19
CA ALA A 180 11.03 7.21 -10.60
C ALA A 180 11.93 6.69 -11.74
N THR A 181 12.61 7.57 -12.48
CA THR A 181 13.58 7.19 -13.52
C THR A 181 15.01 7.07 -12.99
N LEU A 182 15.30 7.57 -11.79
CA LEU A 182 16.63 7.47 -11.17
C LEU A 182 16.85 6.07 -10.56
N PRO A 183 18.06 5.50 -10.66
CA PRO A 183 18.38 4.19 -10.11
C PRO A 183 18.64 4.25 -8.59
N VAL A 184 17.65 4.70 -7.83
CA VAL A 184 17.73 4.82 -6.35
C VAL A 184 17.02 3.68 -5.62
N GLU A 185 16.37 2.76 -6.35
CA GLU A 185 15.51 1.68 -5.82
C GLU A 185 16.22 0.79 -4.80
N GLY A 186 17.50 0.48 -5.00
CA GLY A 186 18.28 -0.34 -4.06
C GLY A 186 18.60 0.35 -2.73
N GLN A 187 18.33 1.66 -2.61
CA GLN A 187 18.54 2.45 -1.40
C GLN A 187 17.22 2.96 -0.78
N LEU A 188 16.06 2.56 -1.33
CA LEU A 188 14.71 2.93 -0.86
C LEU A 188 14.17 2.02 0.22
#